data_AF-A0A960D0A7-F1
#
_entry.id   AF-A0A960D0A7-F1
#
_cell.length_a   1.000
_cell.length_b   1.000
_cell.length_c   1.000
_cell.angle_alpha   90.00
_cell.angle_beta   90.00
_cell.angle_gamma   90.00
#
_symmetry.space_group_name_H-M   'P 1'
#
loop_
_entity.id
_entity.type
_entity.pdbx_description
1 polymer ?
#
loop_
_entity_poly.entity_id
_entity_poly.type
_entity_poly.pdbx_seq_one_letter_code
_entity_poly.pdbx_strand_id
1 'polypeptide(L)'
;GRGEMNTGGADKASILADGMESLLGAVYLHHGIEVAREVILRLFGALMDTAPTLGAGLDWKTSLQELTAARNLGPPSYLVTSTGPDHDKEFTAVVIVLDTEYGTGVGRSKKEAEQKAAAAAWKALETV
;
A
#
# COMPACT_ATOMS: atom_id res chain seq x y z
N GLY A 1 -21.10 -22.01 9.49
CA GLY A 1 -21.58 -23.32 10.01
C GLY A 1 -21.41 -23.40 11.52
N ARG A 2 -21.93 -24.44 12.20
CA ARG A 2 -21.86 -24.55 13.68
C ARG A 2 -20.44 -24.48 14.26
N GLY A 3 -19.44 -25.05 13.57
CA GLY A 3 -18.04 -24.96 13.97
C GLY A 3 -17.44 -23.54 13.85
N GLU A 4 -17.88 -22.75 12.87
CA GLU A 4 -17.44 -21.36 12.71
C GLU A 4 -18.05 -20.42 13.75
N MET A 5 -19.33 -20.62 14.12
CA MET A 5 -19.95 -19.86 15.20
C MET A 5 -19.24 -20.08 16.55
N ASN A 6 -18.75 -21.30 16.81
CA ASN A 6 -18.01 -21.63 18.03
C ASN A 6 -16.60 -21.03 18.09
N THR A 7 -16.03 -20.57 16.97
CA THR A 7 -14.68 -19.98 16.91
C THR A 7 -14.71 -18.46 16.71
N GLY A 8 -15.85 -17.82 16.93
CA GLY A 8 -16.01 -16.37 16.72
C GLY A 8 -15.92 -15.98 15.24
N GLY A 9 -16.37 -16.85 14.32
CA GLY A 9 -16.29 -16.61 12.88
C GLY A 9 -16.91 -15.30 12.41
N ALA A 10 -17.90 -14.77 13.14
CA ALA A 10 -18.52 -13.48 12.83
C ALA A 10 -17.55 -12.29 12.92
N ASP A 11 -16.48 -12.41 13.71
CA ASP A 11 -15.47 -11.36 13.89
C ASP A 11 -14.20 -11.61 13.06
N LYS A 12 -14.14 -12.70 12.29
CA LYS A 12 -12.99 -12.99 11.44
C LYS A 12 -13.00 -12.08 10.22
N ALA A 13 -11.95 -11.28 10.09
CA ALA A 13 -11.79 -10.33 8.98
C ALA A 13 -11.96 -10.97 7.59
N SER A 14 -11.48 -12.19 7.38
CA SER A 14 -11.63 -12.91 6.11
C SER A 14 -13.09 -13.25 5.79
N ILE A 15 -13.87 -13.69 6.78
CA ILE A 15 -15.29 -14.02 6.60
C ILE A 15 -16.11 -12.76 6.31
N LEU A 16 -15.79 -11.66 7.01
CA LEU A 16 -16.42 -10.37 6.76
C LEU A 16 -16.10 -9.83 5.37
N ALA A 17 -14.84 -9.98 4.92
CA ALA A 17 -14.42 -9.61 3.58
C ALA A 17 -15.16 -10.44 2.50
N ASP A 18 -15.16 -11.76 2.62
CA ASP A 18 -15.87 -12.66 1.70
C ASP A 18 -17.38 -12.34 1.63
N GLY A 19 -17.99 -12.03 2.77
CA GLY A 19 -19.39 -11.62 2.85
C GLY A 19 -19.65 -10.28 2.15
N MET A 20 -18.75 -9.32 2.30
CA MET A 20 -18.83 -8.02 1.63
C MET A 20 -18.66 -8.17 0.10
N GLU A 21 -17.67 -8.95 -0.35
CA GLU A 21 -17.47 -9.26 -1.77
C GLU A 21 -18.70 -9.94 -2.39
N SER A 22 -19.31 -10.88 -1.66
CA SER A 22 -20.52 -11.56 -2.09
C SER A 22 -21.69 -10.60 -2.28
N LEU A 23 -21.86 -9.62 -1.38
CA LEU A 23 -22.89 -8.59 -1.51
C LEU A 23 -22.64 -7.68 -2.72
N LEU A 24 -21.40 -7.24 -2.93
CA LEU A 24 -21.04 -6.45 -4.11
C LEU A 24 -21.24 -7.24 -5.41
N GLY A 25 -20.91 -8.52 -5.41
CA GLY A 25 -21.16 -9.44 -6.52
C GLY A 25 -22.66 -9.60 -6.82
N ALA A 26 -23.51 -9.69 -5.80
CA ALA A 26 -24.96 -9.75 -5.98
C ALA A 26 -25.52 -8.45 -6.58
N VAL A 27 -25.03 -7.28 -6.14
CA VAL A 27 -25.39 -5.99 -6.74
C VAL A 27 -24.98 -5.94 -8.22
N TYR A 28 -23.76 -6.36 -8.54
CA TYR A 28 -23.28 -6.44 -9.92
C TYR A 28 -24.15 -7.35 -10.80
N LEU A 29 -24.44 -8.56 -10.33
CA LEU A 29 -25.24 -9.52 -11.10
C LEU A 29 -26.67 -9.04 -11.35
N HIS A 30 -27.26 -8.30 -10.42
CA HIS A 30 -28.66 -7.87 -10.53
C HIS A 30 -28.83 -6.49 -11.18
N HIS A 31 -27.86 -5.59 -11.02
CA HIS A 31 -27.98 -4.18 -11.42
C HIS A 31 -26.90 -3.69 -12.41
N GLY A 32 -25.95 -4.55 -12.80
CA GLY A 32 -24.89 -4.21 -13.75
C GLY A 32 -23.71 -3.46 -13.12
N ILE A 33 -22.71 -3.15 -13.95
CA ILE A 33 -21.43 -2.59 -13.51
C ILE A 33 -21.53 -1.15 -13.03
N GLU A 34 -22.42 -0.35 -13.62
CA GLU A 34 -22.59 1.06 -13.32
C GLU A 34 -23.12 1.24 -11.89
N VAL A 35 -24.19 0.52 -11.54
CA VAL A 35 -24.78 0.57 -10.19
C VAL A 35 -23.82 -0.01 -9.15
N ALA A 36 -23.15 -1.13 -9.48
CA ALA A 36 -22.13 -1.71 -8.60
C ALA A 36 -20.99 -0.71 -8.32
N ARG A 37 -20.51 0.00 -9.35
CA ARG A 37 -19.49 1.04 -9.22
C ARG A 37 -19.94 2.18 -8.32
N GLU A 38 -21.17 2.67 -8.49
CA GLU A 38 -21.72 3.73 -7.62
C GLU A 38 -21.78 3.30 -6.16
N VAL A 39 -22.24 2.07 -5.89
CA VAL A 39 -22.29 1.52 -4.53
C VAL A 39 -20.89 1.41 -3.92
N ILE A 40 -19.93 0.89 -4.68
CA ILE A 40 -18.53 0.78 -4.24
C ILE A 40 -17.96 2.17 -3.93
N LEU A 41 -18.10 3.14 -4.83
CA LEU A 41 -17.60 4.49 -4.61
C LEU A 41 -18.29 5.19 -3.45
N ARG A 42 -19.57 4.93 -3.20
CA ARG A 42 -20.28 5.47 -2.04
C ARG A 42 -19.76 4.92 -0.71
N LEU A 43 -19.38 3.64 -0.68
CA LEU A 43 -18.91 2.96 0.53
C LEU A 43 -17.41 3.21 0.78
N PHE A 44 -16.60 3.20 -0.29
CA PHE A 44 -15.15 3.21 -0.21
C PHE A 44 -14.52 4.50 -0.73
N GLY A 45 -15.26 5.41 -1.36
CA GLY A 45 -14.70 6.63 -1.98
C GLY A 45 -13.84 7.45 -1.01
N ALA A 46 -14.36 7.75 0.19
CA ALA A 46 -13.60 8.47 1.20
C ALA A 46 -12.37 7.68 1.71
N LEU A 47 -12.44 6.34 1.75
CA LEU A 47 -11.30 5.48 2.07
C LEU A 47 -10.26 5.50 0.95
N MET A 48 -10.69 5.58 -0.31
CA MET A 48 -9.80 5.69 -1.47
C MET A 48 -9.14 7.07 -1.54
N ASP A 49 -9.84 8.13 -1.16
CA ASP A 49 -9.28 9.49 -1.08
C ASP A 49 -8.25 9.62 0.06
N THR A 50 -8.44 8.85 1.14
CA THR A 50 -7.53 8.84 2.29
C THR A 50 -6.44 7.77 2.20
N ALA A 51 -6.61 6.72 1.39
CA ALA A 51 -5.63 5.65 1.19
C ALA A 51 -4.23 6.14 0.78
N PRO A 52 -4.08 7.15 -0.11
CA PRO A 52 -2.81 7.83 -0.40
C PRO A 52 -2.07 8.32 0.86
N THR A 53 -2.82 8.73 1.88
CA THR A 53 -2.26 9.31 3.10
C THR A 53 -1.99 8.28 4.20
N LEU A 54 -2.60 7.09 4.14
CA LEU A 54 -2.54 6.08 5.20
C LEU A 54 -1.30 5.17 5.14
N GLY A 55 -0.46 5.27 4.10
CA GLY A 55 0.89 4.70 4.08
C GLY A 55 1.01 3.17 4.00
N ALA A 56 0.04 2.41 4.51
CA ALA A 56 0.10 0.95 4.63
C ALA A 56 -0.46 0.20 3.41
N GLY A 57 -1.25 0.87 2.56
CA GLY A 57 -1.93 0.26 1.41
C GLY A 57 -1.29 0.53 0.04
N LEU A 58 -0.31 1.45 -0.05
CA LEU A 58 0.37 1.72 -1.31
C LEU A 58 1.62 0.87 -1.45
N ASP A 59 1.74 0.25 -2.61
CA ASP A 59 3.03 -0.14 -3.11
C ASP A 59 3.81 1.13 -3.48
N TRP A 60 4.45 1.74 -2.48
CA TRP A 60 5.20 2.99 -2.62
C TRP A 60 6.34 2.86 -3.62
N LYS A 61 6.94 1.68 -3.77
CA LYS A 61 7.95 1.45 -4.81
C LYS A 61 7.36 1.60 -6.20
N THR A 62 6.21 0.96 -6.45
CA THR A 62 5.52 1.05 -7.74
C THR A 62 5.05 2.49 -7.99
N SER A 63 4.45 3.13 -6.99
CA SER A 63 3.99 4.52 -7.09
C SER A 63 5.14 5.50 -7.39
N LEU A 64 6.30 5.30 -6.75
CA LEU A 64 7.52 6.07 -7.01
C LEU A 64 8.08 5.81 -8.40
N GLN A 65 8.08 4.56 -8.86
CA GLN A 65 8.54 4.20 -10.19
C GLN A 65 7.67 4.86 -11.27
N GLU A 66 6.35 4.87 -11.08
CA GLU A 66 5.41 5.56 -11.98
C GLU A 66 5.63 7.08 -11.97
N LEU A 67 5.79 7.69 -10.79
CA LEU A 67 6.02 9.13 -10.65
C LEU A 67 7.31 9.57 -11.35
N THR A 68 8.41 8.86 -11.11
CA THR A 68 9.72 9.16 -11.71
C THR A 68 9.72 8.93 -13.21
N ALA A 69 9.04 7.89 -13.71
CA ALA A 69 8.83 7.67 -15.14
C ALA A 69 8.00 8.80 -15.78
N ALA A 70 6.89 9.20 -15.17
CA ALA A 70 6.04 10.28 -15.66
C ALA A 70 6.78 11.63 -15.75
N ARG A 71 7.77 11.84 -14.89
CA ARG A 71 8.61 13.04 -14.86
C ARG A 71 9.93 12.92 -15.66
N ASN A 72 10.12 11.83 -16.41
CA ASN A 72 11.37 11.54 -17.14
C ASN A 72 12.64 11.57 -16.28
N LEU A 73 12.53 11.19 -15.01
CA LEU A 73 13.66 11.13 -14.06
C LEU A 73 14.40 9.78 -14.08
N GLY A 74 13.96 8.84 -14.93
CA GLY A 74 14.47 7.47 -14.94
C GLY A 74 14.00 6.66 -13.72
N PRO A 75 14.38 5.37 -13.64
CA PRO A 75 13.95 4.50 -12.56
C PRO A 75 14.65 4.85 -11.23
N PRO A 76 13.94 4.79 -10.09
CA PRO A 76 14.55 4.98 -8.78
C PRO A 76 15.43 3.78 -8.42
N SER A 77 16.56 4.03 -7.77
CA SER A 77 17.42 2.99 -7.18
C SER A 77 17.48 3.12 -5.66
N TYR A 78 17.91 2.06 -4.98
CA TYR A 78 17.94 2.00 -3.51
C TYR A 78 19.33 1.64 -3.02
N LEU A 79 19.88 2.46 -2.13
CA LEU A 79 21.05 2.13 -1.35
C LEU A 79 20.60 1.62 0.03
N VAL A 80 20.97 0.40 0.39
CA VAL A 80 20.55 -0.22 1.65
C VAL A 80 21.76 -0.58 2.50
N THR A 81 21.80 -0.06 3.71
CA THR A 81 22.78 -0.41 4.74
C THR A 81 22.09 -1.12 5.90
N SER A 82 22.87 -1.82 6.73
CA SER A 82 22.34 -2.48 7.92
C SER A 82 23.31 -2.40 9.09
N THR A 83 22.77 -2.26 10.28
CA THR A 83 23.51 -2.17 11.54
C THR A 83 22.88 -3.08 12.60
N GLY A 84 23.61 -3.37 13.68
CA GLY A 84 23.14 -4.23 14.77
C GLY A 84 23.40 -5.73 14.58
N PRO A 85 23.21 -6.53 15.64
CA PRO A 85 23.42 -7.97 15.62
C PRO A 85 22.32 -8.67 14.82
N ASP A 86 22.53 -9.92 14.40
CA ASP A 86 21.60 -10.62 13.49
C ASP A 86 20.15 -10.75 14.04
N HIS A 87 20.01 -10.85 15.36
CA HIS A 87 18.69 -10.91 16.02
C HIS A 87 18.06 -9.53 16.26
N ASP A 88 18.80 -8.45 16.03
CA ASP A 88 18.36 -7.08 16.23
C ASP A 88 18.84 -6.14 15.12
N LYS A 89 18.80 -6.64 13.88
CA LYS A 89 19.31 -5.91 12.72
C LYS A 89 18.35 -4.80 12.33
N GLU A 90 18.90 -3.62 12.15
CA GLU A 90 18.21 -2.45 11.59
C GLU A 90 18.70 -2.24 10.16
N PHE A 91 17.78 -1.92 9.25
CA PHE A 91 18.07 -1.61 7.87
C PHE A 91 17.71 -0.16 7.58
N THR A 92 18.62 0.54 6.90
CA THR A 92 18.39 1.91 6.41
C THR A 92 18.45 1.88 4.89
N ALA A 93 17.40 2.35 4.24
CA ALA A 93 17.32 2.48 2.79
C ALA A 93 17.23 3.97 2.41
N VAL A 94 17.97 4.35 1.37
CA VAL A 94 17.93 5.68 0.75
C VAL A 94 17.56 5.49 -0.72
N VAL A 95 16.58 6.25 -1.22
CA VAL A 95 16.24 6.23 -2.64
C VAL A 95 17.14 7.22 -3.38
N ILE A 96 17.61 6.83 -4.56
CA ILE A 96 18.39 7.69 -5.45
C ILE A 96 17.63 7.81 -6.77
N VAL A 97 17.42 9.04 -7.23
CA VAL A 97 16.82 9.40 -8.53
C VAL A 97 17.72 10.42 -9.20
N LEU A 98 18.15 10.17 -10.45
CA LEU A 98 19.13 11.00 -11.17
C LEU A 98 20.35 11.38 -10.31
N ASP A 99 20.99 10.39 -9.69
CA ASP A 99 22.17 10.56 -8.82
C ASP A 99 21.95 11.49 -7.60
N THR A 100 20.70 11.81 -7.28
CA THR A 100 20.31 12.61 -6.13
C THR A 100 19.56 11.76 -5.13
N GLU A 101 19.89 11.87 -3.85
CA GLU A 101 19.19 11.18 -2.78
C GLU A 101 17.82 11.81 -2.52
N TYR A 102 16.77 10.99 -2.55
CA TYR A 102 15.39 11.39 -2.30
C TYR A 102 14.78 10.53 -1.20
N GLY A 103 14.82 10.99 0.04
CA GLY A 103 14.11 10.30 1.12
C GLY A 103 14.82 9.03 1.64
N THR A 104 14.56 8.77 2.92
CA THR A 104 15.23 7.73 3.70
C THR A 104 14.19 6.97 4.51
N GLY A 105 14.38 5.67 4.68
CA GLY A 105 13.50 4.80 5.47
C GLY A 105 14.29 3.82 6.31
N VAL A 106 13.82 3.58 7.53
CA VAL A 106 14.43 2.65 8.49
C VAL A 106 13.44 1.56 8.87
N GLY A 107 13.87 0.30 8.90
CA GLY A 107 13.00 -0.83 9.20
C GLY A 107 13.73 -2.05 9.75
N ARG A 108 12.95 -3.01 10.26
CA ARG A 108 13.44 -4.31 10.78
C ARG A 108 13.75 -5.31 9.67
N SER A 109 13.38 -4.97 8.44
CA SER A 109 13.73 -5.71 7.23
C SER A 109 14.11 -4.74 6.12
N LYS A 110 14.92 -5.22 5.15
CA LYS A 110 15.22 -4.45 3.93
C LYS A 110 13.96 -3.95 3.23
N LYS A 111 12.97 -4.83 3.08
CA LYS A 111 11.69 -4.52 2.42
C LYS A 111 10.95 -3.37 3.11
N GLU A 112 10.89 -3.40 4.44
CA GLU A 112 10.25 -2.34 5.23
C GLU A 112 11.00 -1.01 5.11
N ALA A 113 12.33 -1.03 5.22
CA ALA A 113 13.16 0.15 5.09
C ALA A 113 12.99 0.80 3.71
N GLU A 114 13.08 0.01 2.65
CA GLU A 114 12.90 0.47 1.27
C GLU A 114 11.50 1.04 1.05
N GLN A 115 10.45 0.45 1.65
CA GLN A 115 9.09 0.95 1.44
C GLN A 115 8.82 2.28 2.14
N LYS A 116 9.43 2.48 3.32
CA LYS A 116 9.43 3.79 4.00
C LYS A 116 10.24 4.82 3.22
N ALA A 117 11.37 4.43 2.66
CA ALA A 117 12.20 5.31 1.84
C ALA A 117 11.44 5.75 0.58
N ALA A 118 10.75 4.80 -0.09
CA ALA A 118 9.93 5.07 -1.26
C ALA A 118 8.79 6.07 -0.95
N ALA A 119 8.11 5.91 0.18
CA ALA A 119 7.06 6.83 0.61
C ALA A 119 7.62 8.25 0.87
N ALA A 120 8.80 8.35 1.48
CA ALA A 120 9.47 9.64 1.72
C ALA A 120 9.90 10.30 0.40
N ALA A 121 10.49 9.53 -0.51
CA ALA A 121 10.91 9.97 -1.83
C ALA A 121 9.73 10.49 -2.66
N TRP A 122 8.63 9.74 -2.68
CA TRP A 122 7.44 10.08 -3.43
C TRP A 122 6.85 11.41 -2.98
N LYS A 123 6.71 11.62 -1.66
CA LYS A 123 6.24 12.89 -1.09
C LYS A 123 7.17 14.06 -1.40
N ALA A 124 8.49 13.82 -1.32
CA ALA A 124 9.49 14.85 -1.64
C ALA A 124 9.41 15.27 -3.11
N LEU A 125 9.24 14.31 -4.03
CA LEU A 125 9.11 14.58 -5.46
C LEU A 125 7.75 15.17 -5.83
N GLU A 126 6.67 14.80 -5.15
CA GLU A 126 5.33 15.35 -5.41
C GLU A 126 5.25 16.86 -5.11
N THR A 127 5.99 17.32 -4.10
CA THR A 127 5.96 18.72 -3.64
C THR A 127 6.81 19.68 -4.50
N VAL A 128 7.61 19.13 -5.43
CA VAL A 128 8.46 19.89 -6.39
C VAL A 128 7.77 19.98 -7.73
#